data_AF-A0ABD5RHE6-F1
#
_entry.id   AF-A0ABD5RHE6-F1
#
_cell.length_a   1.000
_cell.length_b   1.000
_cell.length_c   1.000
_cell.angle_alpha   90.00
_cell.angle_beta   90.00
_cell.angle_gamma   90.00
#
_symmetry.space_group_name_H-M   'P 1'
#
loop_
_entity.id
_entity.type
_entity.pdbx_description
1 polymer ?
#
loop_
_entity_poly.entity_id
_entity_poly.type
_entity_poly.pdbx_seq_one_letter_code
_entity_poly.pdbx_strand_id
1 'polypeptide(L)' 'MDDLLAAGLVVFLTGASLFALGTLGPLVLGGLMILAALVFEESPKRDDDDDEPTEKTNCPDCGARNPATRDECYYCDATL' A
#
# COMPACT_ATOMS: atom_id res chain seq x y z
N MET A 1 -11.49 -23.12 14.04
CA MET A 1 -11.28 -23.83 12.75
C MET A 1 -12.54 -23.77 11.91
N ASP A 2 -13.71 -23.74 12.56
CA ASP A 2 -15.03 -23.68 11.94
C ASP A 2 -15.29 -22.36 11.18
N ASP A 3 -14.84 -21.20 11.70
CA ASP A 3 -14.99 -19.91 11.00
C ASP A 3 -14.17 -19.82 9.71
N LEU A 4 -12.97 -20.40 9.71
CA LEU A 4 -12.10 -20.43 8.52
C LEU A 4 -12.70 -21.34 7.44
N LEU A 5 -13.33 -22.45 7.86
CA LEU A 5 -14.00 -23.39 6.96
C LEU A 5 -15.28 -22.77 6.39
N ALA A 6 -16.06 -22.06 7.22
CA ALA A 6 -17.24 -21.32 6.78
C ALA A 6 -16.87 -20.20 5.79
N ALA A 7 -15.84 -19.40 6.11
CA ALA A 7 -15.34 -18.36 5.21
C ALA A 7 -14.84 -18.95 3.88
N GLY A 8 -14.07 -20.06 3.94
CA GLY A 8 -13.59 -20.75 2.75
C GLY A 8 -14.73 -21.29 1.88
N LEU A 9 -15.77 -21.86 2.49
CA LEU A 9 -16.94 -22.37 1.79
C LEU A 9 -17.70 -21.25 1.08
N VAL A 10 -17.91 -20.11 1.75
CA VAL A 10 -18.60 -18.95 1.16
C VAL A 10 -17.83 -18.42 -0.06
N VAL A 11 -16.51 -18.27 0.05
CA VAL A 11 -15.65 -17.82 -1.06
C VAL A 11 -15.67 -18.82 -2.22
N PHE A 12 -15.61 -20.12 -1.91
CA PHE A 12 -15.64 -21.17 -2.94
C PHE A 12 -16.98 -21.21 -3.68
N LEU A 13 -18.11 -21.13 -2.96
CA LEU A 13 -19.45 -21.18 -3.57
C LEU A 13 -19.74 -19.92 -4.39
N THR A 14 -19.34 -18.74 -3.91
CA THR A 14 -19.47 -17.50 -4.68
C THR A 14 -18.59 -17.54 -5.94
N GLY A 15 -17.32 -17.93 -5.82
CA GLY A 15 -16.44 -18.10 -6.98
C GLY A 15 -16.95 -19.13 -8.00
N ALA A 16 -17.43 -20.29 -7.54
CA ALA A 16 -17.98 -21.34 -8.39
C ALA A 16 -19.29 -20.90 -9.08
N SER A 17 -20.14 -20.13 -8.40
CA SER A 17 -21.39 -19.60 -8.98
C SER A 17 -21.14 -18.58 -10.09
N LEU A 18 -20.11 -17.73 -9.92
CA LEU A 18 -19.67 -16.78 -10.95
C LEU A 18 -19.03 -17.51 -12.14
N PHE A 19 -18.31 -18.60 -11.90
CA PHE A 19 -17.73 -19.43 -12.96
C PHE A 19 -18.78 -20.24 -13.74
N ALA A 20 -19.86 -20.67 -13.09
CA ALA A 20 -20.96 -21.42 -13.71
C ALA A 20 -21.78 -20.60 -14.72
N LEU A 21 -21.71 -19.26 -14.66
CA LEU A 21 -22.27 -18.36 -15.68
C LEU A 21 -21.42 -18.30 -16.97
N GLY A 22 -20.35 -19.11 -17.07
CA GLY A 22 -19.50 -19.21 -18.25
C GLY A 22 -18.64 -17.96 -18.46
N THR A 23 -18.37 -17.61 -19.73
CA THR A 23 -17.56 -16.43 -20.08
C THR A 23 -18.20 -15.09 -19.67
N LEU A 24 -19.51 -15.08 -19.40
CA LEU A 24 -20.24 -13.91 -18.92
C LEU A 24 -19.90 -13.57 -17.47
N GLY A 25 -19.57 -14.56 -16.62
CA GLY A 25 -19.22 -14.33 -15.22
C GLY A 25 -18.00 -13.42 -15.03
N PRO A 26 -16.85 -13.75 -15.64
CA PRO A 26 -15.66 -12.89 -15.63
C PRO A 26 -15.90 -11.51 -16.26
N LEU A 27 -16.76 -11.42 -17.29
CA LEU A 27 -17.11 -10.15 -17.92
C LEU A 27 -17.93 -9.24 -16.99
N VAL A 28 -18.91 -9.82 -16.29
CA VAL A 28 -19.72 -9.07 -15.31
C VAL A 28 -18.86 -8.67 -14.11
N LEU A 29 -18.04 -9.57 -13.57
CA LEU A 29 -17.12 -9.27 -12.47
C LEU A 29 -16.09 -8.19 -12.86
N GLY A 30 -15.50 -8.32 -14.04
CA GLY A 30 -14.55 -7.34 -14.58
C GLY A 30 -15.21 -5.98 -14.82
N GLY A 31 -16.41 -5.95 -15.41
CA GLY A 31 -17.18 -4.72 -15.61
C GLY A 31 -17.55 -4.04 -14.28
N LEU A 32 -17.91 -4.81 -13.26
CA LEU A 32 -18.25 -4.30 -11.94
C LEU A 32 -17.01 -3.75 -11.20
N MET A 33 -15.84 -4.36 -11.39
CA MET A 33 -14.56 -3.84 -10.88
C MET A 33 -14.14 -2.53 -11.57
N ILE A 34 -14.36 -2.40 -12.88
CA ILE A 34 -14.09 -1.15 -13.61
C ILE A 34 -15.05 -0.05 -13.13
N LEU A 35 -16.35 -0.35 -13.00
CA LEU A 35 -17.32 0.60 -12.46
C LEU A 35 -16.98 1.01 -11.03
N ALA A 36 -16.58 0.06 -10.18
CA ALA A 36 -16.10 0.34 -8.84
C ALA A 36 -14.89 1.27 -8.88
N ALA A 37 -13.86 0.99 -9.69
CA ALA A 37 -12.68 1.84 -9.80
C ALA A 37 -13.03 3.29 -10.19
N LEU A 38 -13.91 3.46 -11.18
CA LEU A 38 -14.37 4.79 -11.62
C LEU A 38 -15.17 5.53 -10.53
N VAL A 39 -15.93 4.80 -9.70
CA VAL A 39 -16.67 5.38 -8.56
C VAL A 39 -15.76 5.66 -7.37
N PHE A 40 -14.73 4.84 -7.14
CA PHE A 40 -13.78 4.97 -6.04
C PHE A 40 -12.60 5.89 -6.34
N GLU A 41 -12.48 6.40 -7.58
CA GLU A 41 -11.52 7.45 -7.97
C GLU A 41 -11.69 8.75 -7.16
N GLU A 42 -12.81 8.89 -6.44
CA GLU A 42 -13.05 9.95 -5.44
C GLU A 42 -12.64 9.55 -4.01
N SER A 43 -11.76 8.56 -3.81
CA SER A 43 -11.13 8.39 -2.50
C SER A 43 -10.05 9.47 -2.34
N PRO A 44 -10.29 10.53 -1.54
CA PRO A 44 -9.26 11.53 -1.30
C PRO A 44 -8.04 10.82 -0.73
N LYS A 45 -6.86 11.23 -1.23
CA LYS A 45 -5.58 10.98 -0.60
C LYS A 45 -5.76 11.00 0.92
N ARG A 46 -5.45 9.89 1.59
CA ARG A 46 -4.93 10.02 2.94
C ARG A 46 -3.59 10.70 2.76
N ASP A 47 -3.59 12.02 2.84
CA ASP A 47 -2.41 12.78 3.24
C ASP A 47 -2.21 12.46 4.72
N ASP A 48 -1.74 11.23 4.98
CA ASP A 48 -1.10 10.90 6.24
C ASP A 48 0.35 11.38 6.09
N ASP A 49 0.73 12.21 7.05
CA ASP A 49 2.06 12.67 7.41
C ASP A 49 2.56 13.96 6.74
N ASP A 50 2.36 15.04 7.51
CA ASP A 50 3.20 16.23 7.63
C ASP A 50 4.68 15.87 7.94
N ASP A 51 5.34 15.08 7.08
CA ASP A 51 6.80 15.07 7.03
C ASP A 51 7.19 16.26 6.14
N GLU A 52 7.44 17.43 6.75
CA GLU A 52 8.39 18.36 6.15
C GLU A 52 9.61 17.51 5.74
N PRO A 53 10.07 17.56 4.47
CA PRO A 53 11.27 16.85 4.09
C PRO A 53 12.42 17.46 4.90
N THR A 54 12.69 16.85 6.05
CA THR A 54 13.87 17.12 6.84
C THR A 54 15.03 16.90 5.90
N GLU A 55 15.63 17.99 5.44
CA GLU A 55 16.77 17.96 4.55
C GLU A 55 17.82 17.06 5.20
N LYS A 56 18.35 16.10 4.44
CA LYS A 56 19.28 15.09 4.95
C LYS A 56 20.57 15.20 4.16
N THR A 57 21.68 15.23 4.88
CA THR A 57 23.04 15.24 4.33
C THR A 57 23.77 13.95 4.67
N ASN A 58 24.75 13.56 3.86
CA ASN A 58 25.61 12.41 4.17
C ASN A 58 26.91 12.92 4.78
N CYS A 59 27.35 12.31 5.88
CA CYS A 59 28.61 12.65 6.52
C CYS A 59 29.79 12.42 5.54
N PRO A 60 30.68 13.41 5.34
CA PRO A 60 31.80 13.27 4.39
C PRO A 60 32.84 12.24 4.84
N ASP A 61 32.95 11.97 6.14
CA ASP A 61 33.94 11.06 6.70
C ASP A 61 33.50 9.58 6.67
N CYS A 62 32.26 9.30 7.06
CA CYS A 62 31.77 7.91 7.21
C CYS A 62 30.59 7.54 6.29
N GLY A 63 30.00 8.52 5.59
CA GLY A 63 28.86 8.29 4.70
C GLY A 63 27.51 8.11 5.40
N ALA A 64 27.45 8.20 6.73
CA ALA A 64 26.19 8.07 7.46
C ALA A 64 25.21 9.20 7.08
N ARG A 65 23.94 8.85 6.88
CA ARG A 65 22.88 9.81 6.52
C ARG A 65 22.36 10.51 7.77
N ASN A 66 22.58 11.81 7.87
CA ASN A 66 22.25 12.67 9.01
C ASN A 66 21.17 13.71 8.63
N PRO A 67 20.38 14.22 9.58
CA PRO A 67 19.56 15.41 9.36
C PRO A 67 20.46 16.64 9.19
N ALA A 68 20.11 17.54 8.26
CA ALA A 68 20.89 18.74 7.94
C ALA A 68 20.95 19.77 9.08
N THR A 69 20.12 19.61 10.11
CA THR A 69 20.09 20.47 11.31
C THR A 69 21.12 20.08 12.37
N ARG A 70 21.89 18.99 12.16
CA ARG A 70 22.97 18.59 13.07
C ARG A 70 24.30 19.12 12.58
N ASP A 71 25.10 19.62 13.50
CA ASP A 71 26.49 20.02 13.24
C ASP A 71 27.46 18.83 13.37
N GLU A 72 27.04 17.72 13.99
CA GLU A 72 27.86 16.54 14.27
C GLU A 72 27.16 15.23 13.87
N CYS A 73 27.94 14.32 13.27
CA CYS A 73 27.50 13.02 12.78
C CYS A 73 27.17 12.09 13.93
N TYR A 74 25.96 11.54 13.99
CA TYR A 74 25.56 10.63 15.09
C TYR A 74 26.34 9.30 15.11
N TYR A 75 27.02 8.95 14.02
CA TYR A 75 27.69 7.67 13.88
C TYR A 75 29.18 7.73 14.22
N CYS A 76 29.87 8.79 13.79
CA CYS A 76 31.33 8.91 13.93
C CYS A 76 31.78 10.19 14.63
N ASP A 77 30.85 11.01 15.11
CA ASP A 77 31.10 12.26 15.85
C ASP A 77 31.91 13.32 15.06
N ALA A 78 32.06 13.14 13.74
CA ALA A 78 32.70 14.13 12.86
C ALA A 78 31.73 15.27 12.52
N THR A 79 32.26 16.45 12.21
CA THR A 79 31.48 17.62 11.79
C THR A 79 30.78 17.37 10.44
N LEU A 80 29.52 17.82 10.31
CA LEU A 80 28.67 17.64 9.12
C LEU A 80 28.72 18.81 8.13
#